data_AF-A0AAD9QMK3-F1
#
_entry.id   AF-A0AAD9QMK3-F1
#
_cell.length_a   1.000
_cell.length_b   1.000
_cell.length_c   1.000
_cell.angle_alpha   90.00
_cell.angle_beta   90.00
_cell.angle_gamma   90.00
#
_symmetry.space_group_name_H-M   'P 1'
#
loop_
_entity.id
_entity.type
_entity.pdbx_description
1 polymer ?
#
loop_
_entity_poly.entity_id
_entity_poly.type
_entity_poly.pdbx_seq_one_letter_code
_entity_poly.pdbx_strand_id
1 'polypeptide(L)'
;MEEQVLRAGEAVLIRRKQSRKRRENAVSNGKETSRNTNWFQTMLSFPPAAPLTSLQKFTAWSAFVMYLIPGLAGGVFPQILNFLFFNMEGSGRDLDYMRICCMALAQIGFWYIVNGRSCPRVEGNGAILGTVPERVFFISGALIWMYLQSLIPFSFAIAVTVLDSTLAIVTFIIWYQNTPGASLLQCLKEIVAVMLPVPFTPMRNLSSSCSQITGYGKLAVSLIFTFRTDIAQDVLGEAPCGEFSKGLISVYFMTNTAIGWLEVIGSGNGNDASPIAAVFYRLAWNVPMFTVMYYFGRIEQGFAAAVVVMEAIAGVIVTMCLGKDDLSSKKTN
;
A
#
# COMPACT_ATOMS: atom_id res chain seq x y z
N MET A 1 -40.56 22.73 39.65
CA MET A 1 -39.55 22.86 38.57
C MET A 1 -38.30 22.04 38.86
N GLU A 2 -37.80 22.05 40.10
CA GLU A 2 -36.63 21.26 40.53
C GLU A 2 -36.81 19.73 40.38
N GLU A 3 -38.01 19.21 40.64
CA GLU A 3 -38.26 17.75 40.58
C GLU A 3 -38.16 17.18 39.15
N GLN A 4 -38.47 17.98 38.12
CA GLN A 4 -38.34 17.58 36.72
C GLN A 4 -36.88 17.59 36.25
N VAL A 5 -36.07 18.52 36.76
CA VAL A 5 -34.63 18.60 36.48
C VAL A 5 -33.90 17.40 37.11
N LEU A 6 -34.30 17.01 38.32
CA LEU A 6 -33.73 15.84 39.01
C LEU A 6 -34.03 14.53 38.26
N ARG A 7 -35.27 14.34 37.81
CA ARG A 7 -35.67 13.16 37.00
C ARG A 7 -34.96 13.13 35.63
N ALA A 8 -34.73 14.29 35.02
CA ALA A 8 -33.96 14.39 33.77
C ALA A 8 -32.48 14.01 33.98
N GLY A 9 -31.88 14.43 35.11
CA GLY A 9 -30.52 14.05 35.50
C GLY A 9 -30.35 12.56 35.70
N GLU A 10 -31.29 11.91 36.40
CA GLU A 10 -31.28 10.45 36.61
C GLU A 10 -31.44 9.67 35.31
N ALA A 11 -32.33 10.12 34.41
CA ALA A 11 -32.52 9.49 33.10
C ALA A 11 -31.23 9.54 32.24
N VAL A 12 -30.48 10.64 32.30
CA VAL A 12 -29.19 10.77 31.60
C VAL A 12 -28.13 9.84 32.20
N LEU A 13 -28.11 9.69 33.53
CA LEU A 13 -27.18 8.82 34.24
C LEU A 13 -27.43 7.34 33.93
N ILE A 14 -28.70 6.92 33.86
CA ILE A 14 -29.11 5.57 33.47
C ILE A 14 -28.72 5.29 32.01
N ARG A 15 -28.96 6.23 31.08
CA ARG A 15 -28.54 6.09 29.68
C ARG A 15 -27.03 5.96 29.53
N ARG A 16 -26.24 6.72 30.30
CA ARG A 16 -24.78 6.61 30.31
C ARG A 16 -24.31 5.26 30.85
N LYS A 17 -24.91 4.75 31.93
CA LYS A 17 -24.62 3.42 32.47
C LYS A 17 -24.98 2.31 31.47
N GLN A 18 -26.13 2.38 30.82
CA GLN A 18 -26.51 1.43 29.76
C GLN A 18 -25.59 1.51 28.54
N SER A 19 -25.18 2.69 28.12
CA SER A 19 -24.22 2.87 27.02
C SER A 19 -22.85 2.29 27.36
N ARG A 20 -22.40 2.44 28.62
CA ARG A 20 -21.12 1.88 29.08
C ARG A 20 -21.19 0.36 29.15
N LYS A 21 -22.28 -0.19 29.68
CA LYS A 21 -22.53 -1.64 29.71
C LYS A 21 -22.66 -2.24 28.30
N ARG A 22 -23.23 -1.52 27.34
CA ARG A 22 -23.25 -1.93 25.91
C ARG A 22 -21.85 -1.93 25.29
N ARG A 23 -20.99 -0.96 25.63
CA ARG A 23 -19.58 -0.95 25.19
C ARG A 23 -18.79 -2.09 25.82
N GLU A 24 -18.96 -2.34 27.11
CA GLU A 24 -18.30 -3.45 27.82
C GLU A 24 -18.75 -4.81 27.28
N ASN A 25 -20.05 -5.00 27.01
CA ASN A 25 -20.57 -6.20 26.36
C ASN A 25 -20.14 -6.33 24.89
N ALA A 26 -19.95 -5.21 24.16
CA ALA A 26 -19.38 -5.25 22.80
C ALA A 26 -17.89 -5.62 22.82
N VAL A 27 -17.15 -5.23 23.85
CA VAL A 27 -15.74 -5.62 24.06
C VAL A 27 -15.64 -7.08 24.51
N SER A 28 -16.57 -7.59 25.35
CA SER A 28 -16.57 -9.00 25.74
C SER A 28 -17.06 -9.91 24.61
N ASN A 29 -18.13 -9.53 23.88
CA ASN A 29 -18.56 -10.27 22.69
C ASN A 29 -17.52 -10.18 21.57
N GLY A 30 -16.76 -9.08 21.47
CA GLY A 30 -15.63 -8.94 20.56
C GLY A 30 -14.46 -9.89 20.88
N LYS A 31 -14.33 -10.35 22.13
CA LYS A 31 -13.39 -11.42 22.51
C LYS A 31 -13.92 -12.82 22.17
N GLU A 32 -15.24 -13.04 22.13
CA GLU A 32 -15.84 -14.36 21.84
C GLU A 32 -16.13 -14.63 20.36
N THR A 33 -16.17 -13.62 19.48
CA THR A 33 -16.31 -13.83 18.01
C THR A 33 -15.01 -14.15 17.27
N SER A 34 -13.89 -14.34 17.97
CA SER A 34 -12.57 -14.59 17.37
C SER A 34 -12.32 -16.06 16.99
N ARG A 35 -13.29 -16.76 16.39
CA ARG A 35 -13.10 -18.18 16.01
C ARG A 35 -13.30 -18.54 14.54
N ASN A 36 -13.54 -17.59 13.64
CA ASN A 36 -13.55 -17.85 12.19
C ASN A 36 -13.48 -16.58 11.34
N THR A 37 -12.57 -15.65 11.65
CA THR A 37 -12.35 -14.50 10.77
C THR A 37 -11.58 -14.95 9.52
N ASN A 38 -12.21 -14.87 8.35
CA ASN A 38 -11.58 -15.19 7.07
C ASN A 38 -10.35 -14.27 6.86
N TRP A 39 -9.21 -14.83 6.44
CA TRP A 39 -7.98 -14.06 6.18
C TRP A 39 -8.23 -12.85 5.25
N PHE A 40 -9.15 -12.97 4.30
CA PHE A 40 -9.53 -11.90 3.39
C PHE A 40 -10.27 -10.75 4.09
N GLN A 41 -11.13 -11.08 5.05
CA GLN A 41 -11.82 -10.10 5.89
C GLN A 41 -10.83 -9.38 6.82
N THR A 42 -9.86 -10.09 7.37
CA THR A 42 -8.77 -9.51 8.18
C THR A 42 -7.92 -8.55 7.34
N MET A 43 -7.51 -8.97 6.14
CA MET A 43 -6.72 -8.15 5.21
C MET A 43 -7.41 -6.83 4.86
N LEU A 44 -8.71 -6.87 4.55
CA LEU A 44 -9.48 -5.66 4.21
C LEU A 44 -10.03 -4.91 5.44
N SER A 45 -9.82 -5.46 6.65
CA SER A 45 -10.43 -4.96 7.89
C SER A 45 -11.95 -4.75 7.70
N PHE A 46 -12.64 -5.84 7.33
CA PHE A 46 -14.08 -5.84 7.04
C PHE A 46 -14.83 -6.89 7.88
N PRO A 47 -15.88 -6.51 8.63
CA PRO A 47 -16.32 -5.14 8.91
C PRO A 47 -15.25 -4.35 9.70
N PRO A 48 -15.23 -3.01 9.61
CA PRO A 48 -14.25 -2.22 10.32
C PRO A 48 -14.47 -2.34 11.85
N ALA A 49 -13.40 -2.54 12.62
CA ALA A 49 -13.48 -2.69 14.07
C ALA A 49 -13.97 -1.42 14.78
N ALA A 50 -13.73 -0.26 14.17
CA ALA A 50 -14.24 1.04 14.60
C ALA A 50 -14.70 1.87 13.39
N PRO A 51 -15.60 2.86 13.56
CA PRO A 51 -15.98 3.75 12.48
C PRO A 51 -14.75 4.44 11.85
N LEU A 52 -14.62 4.36 10.53
CA LEU A 52 -13.50 4.96 9.81
C LEU A 52 -13.53 6.50 9.93
N THR A 53 -12.36 7.09 10.18
CA THR A 53 -12.18 8.55 10.20
C THR A 53 -12.32 9.13 8.79
N SER A 54 -12.49 10.45 8.69
CA SER A 54 -12.54 11.14 7.39
C SER A 54 -11.26 10.92 6.58
N LEU A 55 -10.10 10.90 7.24
CA LEU A 55 -8.80 10.62 6.62
C LEU A 55 -8.73 9.20 6.04
N GLN A 56 -9.17 8.21 6.81
CA GLN A 56 -9.22 6.81 6.38
C GLN A 56 -10.18 6.60 5.20
N LYS A 57 -11.38 7.19 5.28
CA LYS A 57 -12.37 7.14 4.19
C LYS A 57 -11.82 7.78 2.91
N PHE A 58 -11.24 8.97 3.01
CA PHE A 58 -10.66 9.67 1.86
C PHE A 58 -9.54 8.85 1.24
N THR A 59 -8.61 8.32 2.06
CA THR A 59 -7.50 7.50 1.58
C THR A 59 -7.98 6.26 0.84
N ALA A 60 -8.93 5.51 1.42
CA ALA A 60 -9.45 4.29 0.80
C ALA A 60 -10.24 4.57 -0.49
N TRP A 61 -11.10 5.61 -0.50
CA TRP A 61 -11.90 5.95 -1.68
C TRP A 61 -11.08 6.54 -2.82
N SER A 62 -10.18 7.47 -2.52
CA SER A 62 -9.28 8.02 -3.54
C SER A 62 -8.37 6.94 -4.12
N ALA A 63 -7.86 6.03 -3.29
CA ALA A 63 -7.11 4.87 -3.74
C ALA A 63 -7.91 3.97 -4.69
N PHE A 64 -9.15 3.68 -4.32
CA PHE A 64 -10.04 2.85 -5.13
C PHE A 64 -10.33 3.48 -6.51
N VAL A 65 -10.69 4.76 -6.52
CA VAL A 65 -11.12 5.47 -7.75
C VAL A 65 -9.94 5.89 -8.62
N MET A 66 -8.84 6.37 -8.04
CA MET A 66 -7.74 6.99 -8.79
C MET A 66 -6.60 6.03 -9.12
N TYR A 67 -6.47 4.90 -8.41
CA TYR A 67 -5.38 3.94 -8.63
C TYR A 67 -5.88 2.54 -8.95
N LEU A 68 -6.76 1.97 -8.11
CA LEU A 68 -7.18 0.57 -8.28
C LEU A 68 -8.00 0.36 -9.56
N ILE A 69 -9.09 1.10 -9.75
CA ILE A 69 -9.93 0.99 -10.96
C ILE A 69 -9.13 1.32 -12.22
N PRO A 70 -8.42 2.47 -12.32
CA PRO A 70 -7.68 2.81 -13.53
C PRO A 70 -6.54 1.83 -13.81
N GLY A 71 -5.84 1.36 -12.77
CA GLY A 71 -4.78 0.37 -12.93
C GLY A 71 -5.28 -0.98 -13.44
N LEU A 72 -6.40 -1.48 -12.89
CA LEU A 72 -7.03 -2.72 -13.39
C LEU A 72 -7.55 -2.55 -14.82
N ALA A 73 -8.21 -1.43 -15.11
CA ALA A 73 -8.71 -1.12 -16.44
C ALA A 73 -7.56 -1.02 -17.46
N GLY A 74 -6.46 -0.33 -17.11
CA GLY A 74 -5.27 -0.23 -17.96
C GLY A 74 -4.49 -1.54 -18.09
N GLY A 75 -4.53 -2.42 -17.08
CA GLY A 75 -3.94 -3.76 -17.17
C GLY A 75 -4.65 -4.64 -18.20
N VAL A 76 -5.98 -4.51 -18.32
CA VAL A 76 -6.78 -5.23 -19.32
C VAL A 76 -6.74 -4.52 -20.68
N PHE A 77 -6.82 -3.19 -20.69
CA PHE A 77 -6.89 -2.32 -21.86
C PHE A 77 -5.75 -1.28 -21.84
N PRO A 78 -4.49 -1.69 -22.08
CA PRO A 78 -3.33 -0.78 -22.04
C PRO A 78 -3.41 0.32 -23.09
N GLN A 79 -4.24 0.16 -24.12
CA GLN A 79 -4.50 1.16 -25.14
C GLN A 79 -5.08 2.45 -24.57
N ILE A 80 -5.79 2.38 -23.43
CA ILE A 80 -6.33 3.58 -22.76
C ILE A 80 -5.17 4.47 -22.28
N LEU A 81 -4.16 3.88 -21.63
CA LEU A 81 -2.98 4.61 -21.16
C LEU A 81 -2.19 5.18 -22.34
N ASN A 82 -2.00 4.35 -23.37
CA ASN A 82 -1.35 4.80 -24.60
C ASN A 82 -2.08 6.01 -25.18
N PHE A 83 -3.38 5.92 -25.42
CA PHE A 83 -4.19 7.01 -25.97
C PHE A 83 -4.13 8.30 -25.13
N LEU A 84 -4.25 8.17 -23.80
CA LEU A 84 -4.32 9.34 -22.91
C LEU A 84 -2.99 10.08 -22.76
N PHE A 85 -1.86 9.35 -22.76
CA PHE A 85 -0.59 9.93 -22.31
C PHE A 85 0.57 9.79 -23.29
N PHE A 86 0.66 8.69 -24.02
CA PHE A 86 1.84 8.38 -24.84
C PHE A 86 1.59 8.64 -26.34
N ASN A 87 0.39 8.37 -26.82
CA ASN A 87 -0.09 8.50 -28.20
C ASN A 87 0.86 7.88 -29.25
N MET A 88 1.31 6.64 -29.00
CA MET A 88 2.31 5.96 -29.84
C MET A 88 1.71 4.79 -30.64
N GLU A 89 2.28 4.51 -31.82
CA GLU A 89 2.14 3.21 -32.50
C GLU A 89 3.01 2.16 -31.80
N GLY A 90 2.59 1.69 -30.63
CA GLY A 90 3.38 0.77 -29.82
C GLY A 90 3.54 -0.61 -30.46
N SER A 91 4.70 -1.23 -30.31
CA SER A 91 4.89 -2.65 -30.61
C SER A 91 4.10 -3.53 -29.63
N GLY A 92 3.86 -4.80 -29.98
CA GLY A 92 3.13 -5.72 -29.09
C GLY A 92 3.75 -5.87 -27.70
N ARG A 93 5.09 -5.79 -27.59
CA ARG A 93 5.83 -5.92 -26.32
C ARG A 93 5.75 -4.65 -25.47
N ASP A 94 5.76 -3.48 -26.09
CA ASP A 94 5.59 -2.20 -25.38
C ASP A 94 4.23 -2.13 -24.66
N LEU A 95 3.19 -2.68 -25.27
CA LEU A 95 1.87 -2.80 -24.65
C LEU A 95 1.88 -3.74 -23.44
N ASP A 96 2.66 -4.82 -23.46
CA ASP A 96 2.79 -5.72 -22.31
C ASP A 96 3.52 -5.04 -21.14
N TYR A 97 4.53 -4.22 -21.40
CA TYR A 97 5.14 -3.35 -20.38
C TYR A 97 4.19 -2.30 -19.82
N MET A 98 3.33 -1.70 -20.65
CA MET A 98 2.27 -0.80 -20.17
C MET A 98 1.29 -1.53 -19.25
N ARG A 99 0.91 -2.79 -19.57
CA ARG A 99 0.04 -3.60 -18.71
C ARG A 99 0.67 -3.79 -17.34
N ILE A 100 1.96 -4.13 -17.30
CA ILE A 100 2.71 -4.32 -16.06
C ILE A 100 2.68 -3.03 -15.21
N CYS A 101 2.93 -1.87 -15.83
CA CYS A 101 2.85 -0.58 -15.14
C CYS A 101 1.45 -0.29 -14.58
N CYS A 102 0.40 -0.55 -15.36
CA CYS A 102 -0.98 -0.36 -14.91
C CYS A 102 -1.35 -1.32 -13.76
N MET A 103 -0.89 -2.56 -13.81
CA MET A 103 -1.10 -3.52 -12.73
C MET A 103 -0.32 -3.14 -11.47
N ALA A 104 0.86 -2.55 -11.59
CA ALA A 104 1.58 -1.97 -10.45
C ALA A 104 0.85 -0.74 -9.86
N LEU A 105 0.23 0.10 -10.69
CA LEU A 105 -0.64 1.18 -10.23
C LEU A 105 -1.84 0.65 -9.42
N ALA A 106 -2.45 -0.44 -9.88
CA ALA A 106 -3.52 -1.11 -9.15
C ALA A 106 -3.04 -1.62 -7.77
N GLN A 107 -1.81 -2.12 -7.68
CA GLN A 107 -1.21 -2.56 -6.42
C GLN A 107 -0.96 -1.41 -5.45
N ILE A 108 -0.53 -0.24 -5.95
CA ILE A 108 -0.44 0.98 -5.13
C ILE A 108 -1.81 1.32 -4.53
N GLY A 109 -2.87 1.29 -5.35
CA GLY A 109 -4.25 1.48 -4.89
C GLY A 109 -4.68 0.47 -3.84
N PHE A 110 -4.39 -0.81 -4.06
CA PHE A 110 -4.64 -1.88 -3.09
C PHE A 110 -3.95 -1.60 -1.74
N TRP A 111 -2.68 -1.22 -1.75
CA TRP A 111 -1.92 -0.89 -0.55
C TRP A 111 -2.47 0.32 0.20
N TYR A 112 -2.85 1.39 -0.51
CA TYR A 112 -3.51 2.54 0.12
C TYR A 112 -4.86 2.16 0.77
N ILE A 113 -5.64 1.27 0.15
CA ILE A 113 -6.90 0.78 0.74
C ILE A 113 -6.62 -0.01 2.02
N VAL A 114 -5.67 -0.94 1.99
CA VAL A 114 -5.29 -1.74 3.18
C VAL A 114 -4.80 -0.81 4.29
N ASN A 115 -3.85 0.08 4.01
CA ASN A 115 -3.32 1.02 5.00
C ASN A 115 -4.41 1.97 5.54
N GLY A 116 -5.29 2.47 4.68
CA GLY A 116 -6.39 3.35 5.04
C GLY A 116 -7.49 2.69 5.86
N ARG A 117 -7.66 1.36 5.77
CA ARG A 117 -8.70 0.61 6.49
C ARG A 117 -8.18 -0.16 7.71
N SER A 118 -6.88 -0.44 7.73
CA SER A 118 -6.26 -1.20 8.80
C SER A 118 -6.43 -0.54 10.16
N CYS A 119 -6.54 -1.34 11.21
CA CYS A 119 -6.49 -0.87 12.59
C CYS A 119 -5.03 -0.88 13.06
N PRO A 120 -4.38 0.29 13.19
CA PRO A 120 -2.98 0.33 13.57
C PRO A 120 -2.80 -0.05 15.05
N ARG A 121 -1.72 -0.79 15.36
CA ARG A 121 -1.30 -1.04 16.75
C ARG A 121 -0.39 0.08 17.27
N VAL A 122 0.35 0.72 16.36
CA VAL A 122 1.10 1.96 16.65
C VAL A 122 0.13 3.14 16.58
N GLU A 123 0.07 3.96 17.62
CA GLU A 123 -0.84 5.11 17.65
C GLU A 123 -0.49 6.14 16.56
N GLY A 124 -1.53 6.81 16.05
CA GLY A 124 -1.41 7.86 15.02
C GLY A 124 -1.79 7.39 13.62
N ASN A 125 -1.50 8.23 12.64
CA ASN A 125 -1.84 8.03 11.22
C ASN A 125 -0.58 7.78 10.37
N GLY A 126 0.52 7.32 10.98
CA GLY A 126 1.84 7.20 10.36
C GLY A 126 1.84 6.53 8.98
N ALA A 127 1.12 5.41 8.79
CA ALA A 127 1.06 4.76 7.48
C ALA A 127 0.26 5.53 6.41
N ILE A 128 -0.72 6.36 6.80
CA ILE A 128 -1.43 7.23 5.86
C ILE A 128 -0.59 8.48 5.58
N LEU A 129 0.00 9.08 6.61
CA LEU A 129 0.84 10.26 6.46
C LEU A 129 2.14 9.97 5.69
N GLY A 130 2.68 8.76 5.83
CA GLY A 130 3.86 8.31 5.10
C GLY A 130 3.66 8.32 3.58
N THR A 131 2.43 8.33 3.09
CA THR A 131 2.12 8.45 1.66
C THR A 131 2.38 9.85 1.11
N VAL A 132 2.35 10.89 1.95
CA VAL A 132 2.55 12.28 1.56
C VAL A 132 3.94 12.54 1.00
N PRO A 133 5.05 12.25 1.72
CA PRO A 133 6.39 12.48 1.20
C PRO A 133 6.73 11.60 -0.01
N GLU A 134 6.17 10.39 -0.06
CA GLU A 134 6.33 9.49 -1.21
C GLU A 134 5.74 10.09 -2.49
N ARG A 135 4.48 10.53 -2.45
CA ARG A 135 3.80 11.19 -3.57
C ARG A 135 4.45 12.51 -3.99
N VAL A 136 4.74 13.37 -3.01
CA VAL A 136 5.22 14.75 -3.28
C VAL A 136 6.69 14.77 -3.69
N PHE A 137 7.55 14.01 -3.03
CA PHE A 137 9.00 14.08 -3.27
C PHE A 137 9.48 12.95 -4.17
N PHE A 138 9.16 11.70 -3.84
CA PHE A 138 9.72 10.56 -4.56
C PHE A 138 9.10 10.41 -5.96
N ILE A 139 7.77 10.25 -6.05
CA ILE A 139 7.10 10.04 -7.35
C ILE A 139 7.33 11.24 -8.26
N SER A 140 7.05 12.44 -7.78
CA SER A 140 7.24 13.67 -8.57
C SER A 140 8.70 13.86 -9.00
N GLY A 141 9.66 13.64 -8.10
CA GLY A 141 11.09 13.73 -8.42
C GLY A 141 11.55 12.69 -9.44
N ALA A 142 11.11 11.43 -9.30
CA ALA A 142 11.45 10.36 -10.23
C ALA A 142 10.85 10.60 -11.62
N LEU A 143 9.61 11.08 -11.71
CA LEU A 143 8.97 11.43 -12.99
C LEU A 143 9.68 12.59 -13.67
N ILE A 144 10.03 13.65 -12.94
CA ILE A 144 10.81 14.77 -13.48
C ILE A 144 12.15 14.26 -14.02
N TRP A 145 12.84 13.42 -13.25
CA TRP A 145 14.10 12.83 -13.69
C TRP A 145 13.94 12.01 -14.97
N MET A 146 12.95 11.11 -15.05
CA MET A 146 12.70 10.29 -16.25
C MET A 146 12.35 11.15 -17.47
N TYR A 147 11.56 12.21 -17.29
CA TYR A 147 11.26 13.16 -18.35
C TYR A 147 12.51 13.86 -18.85
N LEU A 148 13.39 14.32 -17.96
CA LEU A 148 14.67 14.94 -18.34
C LEU A 148 15.61 13.96 -19.06
N GLN A 149 15.48 12.66 -18.81
CA GLN A 149 16.19 11.61 -19.55
C GLN A 149 15.48 11.18 -20.85
N SER A 150 14.40 11.87 -21.25
CA SER A 150 13.58 11.52 -22.42
C SER A 150 12.99 10.09 -22.40
N LEU A 151 12.84 9.52 -21.20
CA LEU A 151 12.30 8.17 -21.03
C LEU A 151 10.77 8.14 -21.05
N ILE A 152 10.13 9.24 -20.65
CA ILE A 152 8.67 9.38 -20.59
C ILE A 152 8.24 10.72 -21.17
N PRO A 153 7.02 10.82 -21.72
CA PRO A 153 6.50 12.07 -22.24
C PRO A 153 6.10 13.02 -21.09
N PHE A 154 6.17 14.32 -21.37
CA PHE A 154 5.79 15.37 -20.42
C PHE A 154 4.35 15.21 -19.93
N SER A 155 3.42 14.87 -20.82
CA SER A 155 2.00 14.63 -20.53
C SER A 155 1.79 13.60 -19.42
N PHE A 156 2.52 12.49 -19.47
CA PHE A 156 2.47 11.46 -18.45
C PHE A 156 3.05 11.97 -17.12
N ALA A 157 4.24 12.58 -17.17
CA ALA A 157 4.91 13.08 -15.98
C ALA A 157 4.08 14.13 -15.23
N ILE A 158 3.50 15.11 -15.93
CA ILE A 158 2.71 16.18 -15.31
C ILE A 158 1.37 15.65 -14.78
N ALA A 159 0.68 14.77 -15.51
CA ALA A 159 -0.61 14.26 -15.08
C ALA A 159 -0.50 13.48 -13.76
N VAL A 160 0.49 12.58 -13.66
CA VAL A 160 0.73 11.81 -12.43
C VAL A 160 1.22 12.70 -11.29
N THR A 161 2.15 13.63 -11.57
CA THR A 161 2.65 14.59 -10.56
C THR A 161 1.53 15.44 -9.96
N VAL A 162 0.63 15.97 -10.80
CA VAL A 162 -0.50 16.79 -10.36
C VAL A 162 -1.49 15.95 -9.55
N LEU A 163 -1.82 14.74 -10.02
CA LEU A 163 -2.71 13.83 -9.32
C LEU A 163 -2.18 13.49 -7.91
N ASP A 164 -0.94 13.00 -7.83
CA ASP A 164 -0.33 12.55 -6.58
C ASP A 164 -0.11 13.70 -5.60
N SER A 165 0.34 14.86 -6.09
CA SER A 165 0.50 16.05 -5.26
C SER A 165 -0.84 16.54 -4.71
N THR A 166 -1.89 16.56 -5.54
CA THR A 166 -3.23 16.97 -5.11
C THR A 166 -3.75 16.04 -4.01
N LEU A 167 -3.67 14.73 -4.22
CA LEU A 167 -4.12 13.75 -3.23
C LEU A 167 -3.29 13.83 -1.94
N ALA A 168 -1.98 14.05 -2.02
CA ALA A 168 -1.12 14.21 -0.85
C ALA A 168 -1.46 15.49 -0.05
N ILE A 169 -1.69 16.61 -0.73
CA ILE A 169 -2.11 17.87 -0.10
C ILE A 169 -3.45 17.70 0.60
N VAL A 170 -4.45 17.08 -0.04
CA VAL A 170 -5.76 16.85 0.57
C VAL A 170 -5.65 15.92 1.78
N THR A 171 -4.87 14.82 1.69
CA THR A 171 -4.58 13.94 2.83
C THR A 171 -3.99 14.71 4.01
N PHE A 172 -3.00 15.59 3.75
CA PHE A 172 -2.36 16.39 4.78
C PHE A 172 -3.34 17.40 5.41
N ILE A 173 -4.16 18.08 4.60
CA ILE A 173 -5.16 19.04 5.08
C ILE A 173 -6.21 18.35 5.97
N ILE A 174 -6.75 17.20 5.53
CA ILE A 174 -7.73 16.44 6.31
C ILE A 174 -7.13 16.01 7.65
N TRP A 175 -5.88 15.53 7.65
CA TRP A 175 -5.20 15.17 8.90
C TRP A 175 -5.01 16.38 9.81
N TYR A 176 -4.52 17.50 9.27
CA TYR A 176 -4.22 18.72 10.03
C TYR A 176 -5.48 19.30 10.69
N GLN A 177 -6.61 19.30 9.98
CA GLN A 177 -7.88 19.80 10.52
C GLN A 177 -8.49 18.91 11.60
N ASN A 178 -8.24 17.60 11.55
CA ASN A 178 -8.86 16.62 12.45
C ASN A 178 -7.96 16.21 13.64
N THR A 179 -6.72 16.68 13.68
CA THR A 179 -5.74 16.27 14.70
C THR A 179 -5.41 17.46 15.62
N PRO A 180 -5.81 17.43 16.91
CA PRO A 180 -5.46 18.47 17.87
C PRO A 180 -3.94 18.62 18.01
N GLY A 181 -3.43 19.85 17.94
CA GLY A 181 -1.99 20.10 18.04
C GLY A 181 -1.18 19.63 16.81
N ALA A 182 -1.84 19.44 15.67
CA ALA A 182 -1.16 19.07 14.43
C ALA A 182 -0.02 20.04 14.11
N SER A 183 1.14 19.48 13.84
CA SER A 183 2.33 20.21 13.41
C SER A 183 3.15 19.34 12.47
N LEU A 184 4.00 19.95 11.65
CA LEU A 184 4.88 19.20 10.76
C LEU A 184 5.77 18.22 11.55
N LEU A 185 6.26 18.63 12.72
CA LEU A 185 7.04 17.79 13.61
C LEU A 185 6.24 16.56 14.07
N GLN A 186 4.96 16.73 14.42
CA GLN A 186 4.09 15.62 14.78
C GLN A 186 3.88 14.65 13.61
N CYS A 187 3.65 15.18 12.40
CA CYS A 187 3.55 14.36 11.18
C CYS A 187 4.81 13.52 10.98
N LEU A 188 5.99 14.13 11.05
CA LEU A 188 7.27 13.43 10.90
C LEU A 188 7.48 12.37 11.98
N LYS A 189 7.12 12.64 13.23
CA LYS A 189 7.19 11.66 14.32
C LYS A 189 6.32 10.43 14.04
N GLU A 190 5.09 10.63 13.59
CA GLU A 190 4.17 9.52 13.25
C GLU A 190 4.71 8.68 12.07
N ILE A 191 5.29 9.32 11.06
CA ILE A 191 5.91 8.61 9.92
C ILE A 191 7.14 7.82 10.38
N VAL A 192 8.04 8.44 11.15
CA VAL A 192 9.26 7.77 11.63
C VAL A 192 8.91 6.60 12.56
N ALA A 193 7.88 6.73 13.40
CA ALA A 193 7.44 5.66 14.29
C ALA A 193 7.08 4.37 13.54
N VAL A 194 6.45 4.49 12.36
CA VAL A 194 6.11 3.32 11.55
C VAL A 194 7.30 2.81 10.74
N MET A 195 8.25 3.67 10.34
CA MET A 195 9.44 3.24 9.60
C MET A 195 10.46 2.49 10.45
N LEU A 196 10.66 2.87 11.71
CA LEU A 196 11.73 2.29 12.54
C LEU A 196 11.57 0.75 12.69
N PRO A 197 12.59 -0.06 12.35
CA PRO A 197 12.54 -1.52 12.47
C PRO A 197 12.62 -1.99 13.94
N VAL A 198 12.44 -3.30 14.17
CA VAL A 198 12.66 -3.94 15.48
C VAL A 198 14.15 -3.85 15.86
N PRO A 199 14.54 -3.51 17.11
CA PRO A 199 13.78 -3.59 18.37
C PRO A 199 13.09 -2.29 18.82
N PHE A 200 13.13 -1.22 18.03
CA PHE A 200 12.67 0.10 18.45
C PHE A 200 11.14 0.22 18.66
N THR A 201 10.38 -0.82 18.26
CA THR A 201 8.92 -0.90 18.40
C THR A 201 8.48 -2.31 18.86
N PRO A 202 8.45 -2.60 20.18
CA PRO A 202 8.22 -3.94 20.72
C PRO A 202 6.78 -4.50 20.55
N MET A 203 5.86 -3.75 19.94
CA MET A 203 4.46 -4.15 19.76
C MET A 203 4.16 -4.89 18.44
N ARG A 204 5.18 -5.28 17.67
CA ARG A 204 5.01 -5.86 16.33
C ARG A 204 5.11 -7.39 16.33
N ASN A 205 4.19 -8.01 15.60
CA ASN A 205 4.23 -9.44 15.28
C ASN A 205 5.43 -9.76 14.35
N LEU A 206 5.91 -11.01 14.39
CA LEU A 206 7.06 -11.43 13.58
C LEU A 206 6.79 -11.27 12.08
N SER A 207 5.57 -11.59 11.63
CA SER A 207 5.11 -11.39 10.25
C SER A 207 5.16 -9.93 9.81
N SER A 208 4.80 -9.00 10.70
CA SER A 208 4.87 -7.55 10.47
C SER A 208 6.31 -7.08 10.30
N SER A 209 7.21 -7.52 11.18
CA SER A 209 8.64 -7.20 11.08
C SER A 209 9.26 -7.79 9.82
N CYS A 210 8.92 -9.03 9.49
CA CYS A 210 9.41 -9.69 8.30
C CYS A 210 8.92 -8.99 7.02
N SER A 211 7.61 -8.69 6.93
CA SER A 211 7.06 -7.95 5.79
C SER A 211 7.68 -6.55 5.66
N GLN A 212 7.98 -5.89 6.77
CA GLN A 212 8.68 -4.61 6.73
C GLN A 212 10.10 -4.75 6.16
N ILE A 213 10.84 -5.80 6.53
CA ILE A 213 12.18 -6.07 5.98
C ILE A 213 12.10 -6.39 4.48
N THR A 214 11.12 -7.19 4.04
CA THR A 214 10.92 -7.46 2.61
C THR A 214 10.54 -6.20 1.85
N GLY A 215 9.73 -5.31 2.45
CA GLY A 215 9.42 -3.99 1.92
C GLY A 215 10.67 -3.12 1.74
N TYR A 216 11.57 -3.09 2.73
CA TYR A 216 12.85 -2.37 2.61
C TYR A 216 13.75 -2.92 1.51
N GLY A 217 13.87 -4.25 1.41
CA GLY A 217 14.62 -4.89 0.33
C GLY A 217 14.06 -4.53 -1.05
N LYS A 218 12.73 -4.61 -1.20
CA LYS A 218 12.03 -4.24 -2.43
C LYS A 218 12.24 -2.77 -2.78
N LEU A 219 12.10 -1.87 -1.80
CA LEU A 219 12.34 -0.44 -1.95
C LEU A 219 13.76 -0.18 -2.45
N ALA A 220 14.77 -0.74 -1.80
CA ALA A 220 16.18 -0.49 -2.13
C ALA A 220 16.53 -0.99 -3.55
N VAL A 221 16.16 -2.22 -3.89
CA VAL A 221 16.45 -2.82 -5.21
C VAL A 221 15.73 -2.06 -6.31
N SER A 222 14.43 -1.77 -6.12
CA SER A 222 13.62 -1.09 -7.13
C SER A 222 14.06 0.37 -7.31
N LEU A 223 14.53 1.04 -6.26
CA LEU A 223 15.06 2.40 -6.33
C LEU A 223 16.30 2.45 -7.23
N ILE A 224 17.21 1.49 -7.07
CA ILE A 224 18.41 1.39 -7.92
C ILE A 224 17.97 1.18 -9.38
N PHE A 225 17.08 0.23 -9.66
CA PHE A 225 16.64 -0.07 -11.01
C PHE A 225 15.78 1.03 -11.66
N THR A 226 15.15 1.89 -10.86
CA THR A 226 14.43 3.08 -11.36
C THR A 226 15.39 4.03 -12.09
N PHE A 227 16.53 4.32 -11.47
CA PHE A 227 17.51 5.30 -11.94
C PHE A 227 18.66 4.69 -12.76
N ARG A 228 18.91 3.38 -12.61
CA ARG A 228 19.96 2.62 -13.28
C ARG A 228 19.39 1.41 -13.98
N THR A 229 18.66 1.68 -15.07
CA THR A 229 18.09 0.64 -15.93
C THR A 229 19.14 -0.17 -16.66
N ASP A 230 20.35 0.38 -16.84
CA ASP A 230 21.52 -0.37 -17.33
C ASP A 230 21.86 -1.55 -16.41
N ILE A 231 21.91 -1.32 -15.09
CA ILE A 231 22.15 -2.38 -14.10
C ILE A 231 20.99 -3.37 -14.10
N ALA A 232 19.75 -2.88 -14.23
CA ALA A 232 18.58 -3.74 -14.30
C ALA A 232 18.68 -4.70 -15.52
N GLN A 233 19.04 -4.16 -16.69
CA GLN A 233 19.22 -4.95 -17.91
C GLN A 233 20.30 -6.02 -17.76
N ASP A 234 21.46 -5.65 -17.21
CA ASP A 234 22.58 -6.56 -16.99
C ASP A 234 22.24 -7.69 -16.00
N VAL A 235 21.57 -7.36 -14.90
CA VAL A 235 21.23 -8.33 -13.83
C VAL A 235 20.08 -9.23 -14.22
N LEU A 236 19.09 -8.70 -14.95
CA LEU A 236 17.86 -9.39 -15.28
C LEU A 236 17.92 -10.09 -16.65
N GLY A 237 19.03 -9.93 -17.39
CA GLY A 237 19.23 -10.56 -18.69
C GLY A 237 18.21 -10.06 -19.73
N GLU A 238 17.88 -8.78 -19.68
CA GLU A 238 16.94 -8.17 -20.62
C GLU A 238 17.62 -7.96 -21.98
N ALA A 239 16.90 -8.23 -23.07
CA ALA A 239 17.34 -7.80 -24.40
C ALA A 239 17.38 -6.26 -24.43
N PRO A 240 18.25 -5.62 -25.24
CA PRO A 240 18.27 -4.17 -25.39
C PRO A 240 16.88 -3.69 -25.84
N CYS A 241 16.14 -3.17 -24.88
CA CYS A 241 14.81 -2.65 -25.09
C CYS A 241 14.90 -1.32 -25.85
N GLY A 242 13.91 -1.02 -26.69
CA GLY A 242 13.77 0.33 -27.24
C GLY A 242 13.64 1.37 -26.13
N GLU A 243 13.92 2.64 -26.44
CA GLU A 243 13.88 3.74 -25.46
C GLU A 243 12.54 3.82 -24.72
N PHE A 244 11.44 3.51 -25.42
CA PHE A 244 10.11 3.48 -24.86
C PHE A 244 9.91 2.39 -23.79
N SER A 245 10.24 1.14 -24.12
CA SER A 245 10.22 0.02 -23.17
C SER A 245 11.15 0.29 -21.98
N LYS A 246 12.32 0.90 -22.20
CA LYS A 246 13.23 1.32 -21.13
C LYS A 246 12.57 2.30 -20.17
N GLY A 247 11.83 3.28 -20.68
CA GLY A 247 11.05 4.20 -19.86
C GLY A 247 9.95 3.53 -19.07
N LEU A 248 9.20 2.60 -19.68
CA LEU A 248 8.18 1.82 -18.97
C LEU A 248 8.77 0.92 -17.87
N ILE A 249 9.94 0.33 -18.10
CA ILE A 249 10.65 -0.45 -17.08
C ILE A 249 11.08 0.45 -15.91
N SER A 250 11.60 1.66 -16.18
CA SER A 250 11.88 2.66 -15.14
C SER A 250 10.62 3.03 -14.35
N VAL A 251 9.47 3.24 -15.02
CA VAL A 251 8.18 3.51 -14.37
C VAL A 251 7.75 2.33 -13.51
N TYR A 252 7.88 1.09 -14.00
CA TYR A 252 7.57 -0.11 -13.23
C TYR A 252 8.43 -0.20 -11.96
N PHE A 253 9.74 0.04 -12.05
CA PHE A 253 10.59 0.03 -10.86
C PHE A 253 10.29 1.19 -9.91
N MET A 254 9.97 2.38 -10.42
CA MET A 254 9.50 3.50 -9.58
C MET A 254 8.24 3.11 -8.80
N THR A 255 7.25 2.51 -9.46
CA THR A 255 6.04 2.03 -8.79
C THR A 255 6.33 0.92 -7.79
N ASN A 256 7.30 0.03 -8.04
CA ASN A 256 7.71 -0.98 -7.06
C ASN A 256 8.44 -0.37 -5.86
N THR A 257 9.20 0.70 -6.04
CA THR A 257 9.79 1.46 -4.93
C THR A 257 8.68 2.04 -4.05
N ALA A 258 7.64 2.62 -4.66
CA ALA A 258 6.47 3.10 -3.94
C ALA A 258 5.73 1.97 -3.21
N ILE A 259 5.50 0.82 -3.85
CA ILE A 259 4.90 -0.36 -3.20
C ILE A 259 5.75 -0.81 -2.00
N GLY A 260 7.08 -0.87 -2.15
CA GLY A 260 8.00 -1.20 -1.06
C GLY A 260 7.90 -0.21 0.11
N TRP A 261 7.79 1.09 -0.19
CA TRP A 261 7.54 2.13 0.80
C TRP A 261 6.20 1.94 1.53
N LEU A 262 5.11 1.67 0.80
CA LEU A 262 3.79 1.44 1.37
C LEU A 262 3.73 0.18 2.23
N GLU A 263 4.46 -0.86 1.85
CA GLU A 263 4.64 -2.07 2.64
C GLU A 263 5.44 -1.78 3.93
N VAL A 264 6.51 -1.00 3.86
CA VAL A 264 7.31 -0.61 5.05
C VAL A 264 6.45 0.12 6.07
N ILE A 265 5.69 1.14 5.66
CA ILE A 265 4.87 1.93 6.59
C ILE A 265 3.63 1.14 7.03
N GLY A 266 3.03 0.34 6.14
CA GLY A 266 1.88 -0.50 6.43
C GLY A 266 2.21 -1.59 7.44
N SER A 267 3.31 -2.31 7.26
CA SER A 267 3.80 -3.32 8.21
C SER A 267 4.44 -2.67 9.44
N GLY A 268 4.84 -1.39 9.33
CA GLY A 268 5.22 -0.54 10.45
C GLY A 268 4.10 -0.25 11.45
N ASN A 269 2.84 -0.26 11.02
CA ASN A 269 1.70 -0.11 11.92
C ASN A 269 1.48 -1.30 12.87
N GLY A 270 2.19 -2.41 12.66
CA GLY A 270 2.08 -3.62 13.50
C GLY A 270 0.75 -4.35 13.40
N ASN A 271 -0.07 -4.04 12.39
CA ASN A 271 -1.38 -4.67 12.19
C ASN A 271 -1.25 -6.02 11.46
N ASP A 272 -2.27 -6.87 11.54
CA ASP A 272 -2.28 -8.17 10.86
C ASP A 272 -2.70 -8.08 9.39
N ALA A 273 -3.27 -6.94 8.96
CA ALA A 273 -3.74 -6.73 7.60
C ALA A 273 -2.58 -6.60 6.59
N SER A 274 -1.53 -5.88 6.95
CA SER A 274 -0.40 -5.58 6.06
C SER A 274 0.40 -6.83 5.69
N PRO A 275 0.76 -7.75 6.60
CA PRO A 275 1.46 -8.98 6.23
C PRO A 275 0.59 -9.92 5.37
N ILE A 276 -0.72 -9.97 5.61
CA ILE A 276 -1.64 -10.76 4.77
C ILE A 276 -1.74 -10.14 3.38
N ALA A 277 -1.86 -8.81 3.29
CA ALA A 277 -1.86 -8.08 2.03
C ALA A 277 -0.54 -8.28 1.27
N ALA A 278 0.59 -8.25 1.99
CA ALA A 278 1.92 -8.52 1.49
C ALA A 278 2.07 -9.91 0.86
N VAL A 279 1.45 -10.94 1.44
CA VAL A 279 1.41 -12.29 0.84
C VAL A 279 0.47 -12.32 -0.36
N PHE A 280 -0.72 -11.73 -0.22
CA PHE A 280 -1.75 -11.75 -1.26
C PHE A 280 -1.27 -11.11 -2.57
N TYR A 281 -0.75 -9.88 -2.54
CA TYR A 281 -0.30 -9.22 -3.77
C TYR A 281 0.91 -9.93 -4.40
N ARG A 282 1.75 -10.60 -3.60
CA ARG A 282 2.89 -11.35 -4.14
C ARG A 282 2.46 -12.63 -4.81
N LEU A 283 1.79 -13.50 -4.07
CA LEU A 283 1.53 -14.87 -4.48
C LEU A 283 0.26 -15.01 -5.32
N ALA A 284 -0.77 -14.20 -5.07
CA ALA A 284 -2.04 -14.26 -5.79
C ALA A 284 -2.13 -13.26 -6.96
N TRP A 285 -1.24 -12.27 -7.02
CA TRP A 285 -1.25 -11.25 -8.07
C TRP A 285 0.05 -11.25 -8.90
N ASN A 286 1.20 -10.92 -8.32
CA ASN A 286 2.46 -10.79 -9.07
C ASN A 286 2.94 -12.11 -9.67
N VAL A 287 3.07 -13.16 -8.86
CA VAL A 287 3.57 -14.47 -9.32
C VAL A 287 2.74 -15.01 -10.49
N PRO A 288 1.39 -15.06 -10.43
CA PRO A 288 0.59 -15.52 -11.56
C PRO A 288 0.74 -14.64 -12.81
N MET A 289 0.70 -13.32 -12.65
CA MET A 289 0.81 -12.38 -13.77
C MET A 289 2.14 -12.55 -14.52
N PHE A 290 3.27 -12.52 -13.80
CA PHE A 290 4.59 -12.65 -14.41
C PHE A 290 4.86 -14.06 -14.93
N THR A 291 4.28 -15.10 -14.32
CA THR A 291 4.38 -16.47 -14.82
C THR A 291 3.66 -16.65 -16.15
N VAL A 292 2.46 -16.06 -16.30
CA VAL A 292 1.74 -16.02 -17.57
C VAL A 292 2.57 -15.28 -18.63
N MET A 293 3.12 -14.11 -18.29
CA MET A 293 3.96 -13.35 -19.22
C MET A 293 5.23 -14.09 -19.63
N TYR A 294 5.87 -14.81 -18.69
CA TYR A 294 7.01 -15.68 -18.95
C TYR A 294 6.65 -16.81 -19.91
N TYR A 295 5.59 -17.56 -19.63
CA TYR A 295 5.20 -18.74 -20.41
C TYR A 295 4.85 -18.38 -21.86
N PHE A 296 4.18 -17.25 -22.06
CA PHE A 296 3.81 -16.77 -23.39
C PHE A 296 4.89 -15.92 -24.07
N GLY A 297 6.07 -15.74 -23.47
CA GLY A 297 7.17 -14.95 -24.03
C GLY A 297 6.78 -13.49 -24.31
N ARG A 298 5.89 -12.93 -23.50
CA ARG A 298 5.35 -11.57 -23.64
C ARG A 298 6.38 -10.50 -23.27
N ILE A 299 7.30 -10.85 -22.37
CA ILE A 299 8.43 -10.05 -21.91
C ILE A 299 9.68 -10.93 -21.81
N GLU A 300 10.81 -10.30 -21.56
CA GLU A 300 12.11 -10.91 -21.35
C GLU A 300 12.03 -11.97 -20.24
N GLN A 301 12.39 -13.21 -20.59
CA GLN A 301 12.23 -14.36 -19.69
C GLN A 301 13.07 -14.23 -18.41
N GLY A 302 14.28 -13.68 -18.50
CA GLY A 302 15.14 -13.44 -17.35
C GLY A 302 14.50 -12.48 -16.35
N PHE A 303 13.98 -11.35 -16.84
CA PHE A 303 13.24 -10.38 -16.04
C PHE A 303 12.00 -11.00 -15.37
N ALA A 304 11.15 -11.67 -16.14
CA ALA A 304 9.96 -12.30 -15.59
C ALA A 304 10.28 -13.37 -14.53
N ALA A 305 11.28 -14.22 -14.80
CA ALA A 305 11.71 -15.26 -13.85
C ALA A 305 12.27 -14.64 -12.56
N ALA A 306 13.12 -13.62 -12.67
CA ALA A 306 13.68 -12.93 -11.52
C ALA A 306 12.59 -12.32 -10.63
N VAL A 307 11.59 -11.64 -11.23
CA VAL A 307 10.46 -11.08 -10.48
C VAL A 307 9.66 -12.18 -9.79
N VAL A 308 9.33 -13.27 -10.50
CA VAL A 308 8.60 -14.42 -9.91
C VAL A 308 9.35 -15.00 -8.72
N VAL A 309 10.66 -15.28 -8.86
CA VAL A 309 11.47 -15.86 -7.81
C VAL A 309 11.54 -14.94 -6.59
N MET A 310 11.80 -13.64 -6.80
CA MET A 310 11.89 -12.67 -5.71
C MET A 310 10.56 -12.53 -4.95
N GLU A 311 9.44 -12.40 -5.67
CA GLU A 311 8.12 -12.26 -5.04
C GLU A 311 7.66 -13.57 -4.38
N ALA A 312 7.97 -14.73 -4.96
CA ALA A 312 7.67 -16.02 -4.36
C ALA A 312 8.46 -16.24 -3.07
N ILE A 313 9.78 -15.98 -3.07
CA ILE A 313 10.62 -16.10 -1.87
C ILE A 313 10.10 -15.16 -0.78
N ALA A 314 9.92 -13.87 -1.08
CA ALA A 314 9.41 -12.92 -0.09
C ALA A 314 8.03 -13.32 0.45
N GLY A 315 7.10 -13.73 -0.43
CA GLY A 315 5.77 -14.18 -0.04
C GLY A 315 5.79 -15.43 0.84
N VAL A 316 6.65 -16.40 0.53
CA VAL A 316 6.82 -17.63 1.33
C VAL A 316 7.38 -17.30 2.71
N ILE A 317 8.41 -16.45 2.81
CA ILE A 317 8.99 -16.07 4.12
C ILE A 317 7.92 -15.39 5.00
N VAL A 318 7.17 -14.42 4.48
CA VAL A 318 6.12 -13.74 5.25
C VAL A 318 5.00 -14.72 5.64
N THR A 319 4.64 -15.65 4.78
CA THR A 319 3.66 -16.72 5.07
C THR A 319 4.13 -17.62 6.22
N MET A 320 5.40 -18.01 6.24
CA MET A 320 5.97 -18.80 7.34
C MET A 320 5.92 -18.03 8.67
N CYS A 321 6.21 -16.72 8.64
CA CYS A 321 6.10 -15.87 9.83
C CYS A 321 4.66 -15.72 10.32
N LEU A 322 3.69 -15.56 9.41
CA LEU A 322 2.26 -15.55 9.75
C LEU A 322 1.83 -16.86 10.43
N GLY A 323 2.27 -18.01 9.91
CA GLY A 323 2.00 -19.31 10.54
C GLY A 323 2.59 -19.45 11.93
N LYS A 324 3.79 -18.89 12.17
CA LYS A 324 4.41 -18.85 13.51
C LYS A 324 3.63 -17.96 14.48
N ASP A 325 3.19 -16.78 14.03
CA ASP A 325 2.39 -15.87 14.86
C ASP A 325 1.06 -16.53 15.28
N ASP A 326 0.38 -17.22 14.36
CA ASP A 326 -0.88 -17.95 14.66
C ASP A 326 -0.64 -19.09 15.67
N LEU A 327 0.42 -19.89 15.49
CA LEU A 327 0.79 -20.95 16.43
C LEU A 327 1.15 -20.41 17.83
N SER A 328 1.83 -19.26 17.89
CA SER A 328 2.17 -18.61 19.16
C SER A 328 0.90 -18.16 19.90
N SER A 329 -0.05 -17.55 19.17
CA SER A 329 -1.32 -17.07 19.74
C SER A 329 -2.20 -18.20 20.31
N LYS A 330 -2.09 -19.42 19.76
CA LYS A 330 -2.80 -20.61 20.24
C LYS A 330 -2.21 -21.21 21.51
N LYS A 331 -0.94 -20.93 21.84
CA LYS A 331 -0.30 -21.43 23.07
C LYS A 331 -0.58 -20.55 24.30
N THR A 332 -0.99 -19.30 24.08
CA THR A 332 -1.25 -18.32 25.14
C THR A 332 -2.72 -18.25 25.57
N ASN A 333 -3.61 -19.01 24.93
CA ASN A 333 -5.02 -19.18 25.28
C ASN A 333 -5.28 -20.58 25.86
#